data_AF-A0A7V3CZ57-F1
#
_entry.id   AF-A0A7V3CZ57-F1
#
_cell.length_a   1.000
_cell.length_b   1.000
_cell.length_c   1.000
_cell.angle_alpha   90.00
_cell.angle_beta   90.00
_cell.angle_gamma   90.00
#
_symmetry.space_group_name_H-M   'P 1'
#
loop_
_entity.id
_entity.type
_entity.pdbx_description
1 polymer ?
#
loop_
_entity_poly.entity_id
_entity_poly.type
_entity_poly.pdbx_seq_one_letter_code
_entity_poly.pdbx_strand_id
1 'polypeptide(L)' 'QHDKNGGVKFFKLISCEQSASMYDEVTINVYSVSGQFMFSQKTSNYREVLDNSDIARGIYLVEIVGGSETRSVKYVKTN' A
#
# COMPACT_ATOMS: atom_id res chain seq x y z
N GLN A 1 -1.55 2.66 -20.11
CA GLN A 1 -2.07 1.69 -21.09
C GLN A 1 -3.28 0.99 -20.48
N HIS A 2 -4.45 1.04 -21.11
CA HIS A 2 -5.66 0.29 -20.71
C HIS A 2 -5.64 -1.14 -21.27
N ASP A 3 -6.41 -2.07 -20.71
CA ASP A 3 -6.69 -3.33 -21.40
C ASP A 3 -7.89 -3.21 -22.34
N LYS A 4 -8.11 -4.28 -23.11
CA LYS A 4 -9.04 -4.37 -24.26
C LYS A 4 -10.52 -4.25 -23.87
N ASN A 5 -10.85 -4.28 -22.58
CA ASN A 5 -12.21 -4.21 -22.03
C ASN A 5 -12.46 -2.91 -21.24
N GLY A 6 -11.60 -1.90 -21.37
CA GLY A 6 -11.78 -0.62 -20.67
C GLY A 6 -11.54 -0.69 -19.16
N GLY A 7 -11.07 -1.84 -18.65
CA GLY A 7 -10.60 -2.00 -17.29
C GLY A 7 -9.31 -1.20 -17.09
N VAL A 8 -9.28 -0.35 -16.07
CA VAL A 8 -8.04 0.31 -15.62
C VAL A 8 -7.07 -0.80 -15.25
N LYS A 9 -5.97 -0.96 -16.02
CA LYS A 9 -4.91 -1.89 -15.68
C LYS A 9 -4.51 -1.63 -14.24
N PHE A 10 -4.75 -2.61 -13.37
CA PHE A 10 -4.27 -2.62 -12.00
C PHE A 10 -2.83 -2.12 -12.04
N PHE A 11 -2.54 -1.06 -11.30
CA PHE A 11 -1.17 -0.83 -10.90
C PHE A 11 -0.85 -2.03 -10.02
N LYS A 12 -0.30 -3.06 -10.67
CA LYS A 12 0.65 -4.00 -10.09
C LYS A 12 1.39 -3.17 -9.05
N LEU A 13 1.37 -3.57 -7.77
CA LEU A 13 2.44 -3.16 -6.85
C LEU A 13 3.71 -3.34 -7.68
N ILE A 14 4.31 -2.25 -8.16
CA ILE A 14 5.47 -2.31 -9.05
C ILE A 14 6.57 -2.80 -8.13
N SER A 15 6.66 -4.13 -8.02
CA SER A 15 7.62 -4.87 -7.23
C SER A 15 8.07 -4.13 -5.97
N CYS A 16 7.19 -3.98 -4.98
CA CYS A 16 7.71 -3.79 -3.62
C CYS A 16 8.09 -5.18 -3.10
N GLU A 17 9.07 -5.81 -3.76
CA GLU A 17 9.76 -6.94 -3.15
C GLU A 17 10.34 -6.43 -1.83
N GLN A 18 10.00 -7.14 -0.76
CA GLN A 18 10.46 -6.86 0.59
C GLN A 18 11.99 -6.92 0.54
N SER A 19 12.65 -5.76 0.70
CA SER A 19 14.11 -5.71 0.73
C SER A 19 14.61 -6.40 2.00
N ALA A 20 15.88 -6.82 2.00
CA ALA A 20 16.56 -7.42 3.15
C ALA A 20 16.34 -6.61 4.46
N SER A 21 16.26 -5.27 4.36
CA SER A 21 16.02 -4.35 5.47
C SER A 21 14.57 -4.28 5.96
N MET A 22 13.63 -4.97 5.31
CA MET A 22 12.20 -5.01 5.62
C MET A 22 11.72 -6.39 6.10
N TYR A 23 12.62 -7.35 6.37
CA TYR A 23 12.27 -8.75 6.67
C TYR A 23 11.64 -9.00 8.06
N ASP A 24 11.89 -8.14 9.05
CA ASP A 24 11.46 -8.40 10.43
C ASP A 24 10.08 -7.80 10.73
N GLU A 25 9.97 -6.47 10.67
CA GLU A 25 8.74 -5.72 10.96
C GLU A 25 8.77 -4.42 10.16
N VAL A 26 7.66 -4.10 9.51
CA VAL A 26 7.45 -2.81 8.84
C VAL A 26 6.31 -2.06 9.52
N THR A 27 6.40 -0.74 9.55
CA THR A 27 5.29 0.15 9.87
C THR A 27 4.65 0.63 8.58
N ILE A 28 3.34 0.47 8.46
CA ILE A 28 2.55 0.94 7.33
C ILE A 28 1.76 2.15 7.77
N ASN A 29 1.97 3.28 7.13
CA ASN A 29 1.14 4.48 7.29
C ASN A 29 0.25 4.63 6.07
N VAL A 30 -1.05 4.83 6.27
CA VAL A 30 -2.01 5.02 5.19
C VAL A 30 -2.56 6.43 5.24
N TYR A 31 -2.56 7.08 4.09
CA TYR A 31 -3.08 8.41 3.86
C TYR A 31 -4.10 8.38 2.73
N SER A 32 -5.10 9.25 2.81
CA SER A 32 -5.95 9.56 1.66
C SER A 32 -5.14 10.29 0.57
N VAL A 33 -5.68 10.36 -0.64
CA VAL A 33 -5.05 11.12 -1.74
C VAL A 33 -4.89 12.61 -1.48
N SER A 34 -5.64 13.20 -0.55
CA SER A 34 -5.46 14.59 -0.12
C SER A 34 -4.34 14.76 0.92
N GLY A 35 -3.66 13.68 1.32
CA GLY A 35 -2.60 13.70 2.32
C GLY A 35 -3.08 13.57 3.76
N GLN A 36 -4.40 13.41 3.99
CA GLN A 36 -4.92 13.18 5.34
C GLN A 36 -4.51 11.78 5.83
N PHE A 37 -3.86 11.72 6.99
CA PHE A 37 -3.53 10.46 7.67
C PHE A 37 -4.81 9.71 8.06
N MET A 38 -4.82 8.40 7.83
CA MET A 38 -5.94 7.52 8.15
C MET A 38 -5.60 6.57 9.29
N PHE A 39 -4.55 5.76 9.13
CA PHE A 39 -4.11 4.83 10.18
C PHE A 39 -2.65 4.43 10.00
N SER A 40 -2.08 3.84 11.05
CA SER A 40 -0.76 3.23 11.06
C SER A 40 -0.80 1.84 11.72
N GLN A 41 -0.08 0.87 11.16
CA GLN A 41 0.02 -0.48 11.72
C GLN A 41 1.39 -1.10 11.47
N LYS A 42 1.91 -1.79 12.49
CA LYS A 42 3.09 -2.64 12.39
C LYS A 42 2.72 -4.03 11.92
N THR A 43 3.49 -4.60 10.99
CA THR A 43 3.27 -5.96 10.48
C THR A 43 4.52 -6.50 9.80
N SER A 44 4.60 -7.81 9.62
CA SER A 44 5.55 -8.47 8.72
C SER A 44 4.96 -8.71 7.31
N ASN A 45 3.65 -8.51 7.12
CA ASN A 45 2.93 -8.71 5.87
C ASN A 45 1.96 -7.56 5.58
N TYR A 46 2.40 -6.59 4.76
CA TYR A 46 1.63 -5.38 4.52
C TYR A 46 0.43 -5.54 3.58
N ARG A 47 0.39 -6.59 2.77
CA ARG A 47 -0.75 -6.82 1.85
C ARG A 47 -2.01 -7.17 2.63
N GLU A 48 -1.89 -8.07 3.59
CA GLU A 48 -3.00 -8.55 4.41
C GLU A 48 -3.64 -7.41 5.23
N VAL A 49 -2.82 -6.52 5.79
CA VAL A 49 -3.30 -5.34 6.53
C VAL A 49 -4.16 -4.43 5.66
N LEU A 50 -3.71 -4.12 4.44
CA LEU A 50 -4.43 -3.20 3.56
C LEU A 50 -5.76 -3.79 3.06
N ASP A 51 -5.79 -5.10 2.79
CA ASP A 51 -7.01 -5.80 2.39
C ASP A 51 -8.05 -5.81 3.52
N ASN A 52 -7.62 -6.11 4.75
CA ASN A 52 -8.49 -6.22 5.94
C ASN A 52 -8.86 -4.87 6.60
N SER A 53 -8.30 -3.75 6.15
CA SER A 53 -8.58 -2.43 6.74
C SER A 53 -10.03 -1.97 6.52
N ASP A 54 -10.66 -1.34 7.52
CA ASP A 54 -12.03 -0.77 7.41
C ASP A 54 -12.09 0.56 6.63
N ILE A 55 -11.15 0.79 5.72
CA ILE A 55 -11.16 1.97 4.86
C ILE A 55 -12.11 1.76 3.68
N ALA A 56 -12.75 2.85 3.25
CA ALA A 56 -13.65 2.82 2.10
C ALA A 56 -12.94 2.38 0.80
N ARG A 57 -13.72 2.10 -0.25
CA ARG A 57 -13.18 1.93 -1.59
C ARG A 57 -12.61 3.25 -2.08
N GLY A 58 -11.43 3.21 -2.70
CA GLY A 58 -10.77 4.44 -3.12
C GLY A 58 -9.30 4.27 -3.42
N ILE A 59 -8.65 5.41 -3.63
CA ILE A 59 -7.21 5.51 -3.86
C ILE A 59 -6.57 6.08 -2.60
N TYR A 60 -5.43 5.52 -2.23
CA TYR A 60 -4.68 5.85 -1.02
C TYR A 60 -3.20 5.99 -1.33
N LEU A 61 -2.52 6.81 -0.55
CA LEU A 61 -1.07 6.85 -0.46
C LEU A 61 -0.67 5.99 0.74
N VAL A 62 0.22 5.04 0.54
CA VAL A 62 0.71 4.15 1.59
C VAL A 62 2.21 4.33 1.70
N GLU A 63 2.68 4.57 2.91
CA GLU A 63 4.09 4.63 3.25
C GLU A 63 4.46 3.39 4.06
N ILE A 64 5.49 2.66 3.63
CA ILE A 64 6.00 1.45 4.29
C ILE A 64 7.39 1.80 4.79
N VAL A 65 7.58 1.75 6.10
CA VAL A 65 8.82 2.07 6.80
C VAL A 65 9.36 0.78 7.40
N GLY A 66 10.57 0.36 7.01
CA GLY A 66 11.22 -0.83 7.54
C GLY A 66 12.73 -0.66 7.63
N GLY A 67 13.28 -0.90 8.83
CA GLY A 67 14.69 -0.64 9.11
C GLY A 67 15.07 0.82 8.81
N SER A 68 15.99 1.02 7.87
CA SER A 68 16.44 2.33 7.40
C SER A 68 15.81 2.76 6.07
N GLU A 69 14.82 2.03 5.56
CA GLU A 69 14.17 2.31 4.28
C GLU A 69 12.72 2.78 4.47
N THR A 70 12.33 3.80 3.68
CA THR A 70 10.95 4.24 3.54
C THR A 70 10.54 4.15 2.07
N ARG A 71 9.37 3.57 1.79
CA ARG A 71 8.81 3.45 0.45
C ARG A 71 7.39 3.97 0.42
N SER A 72 7.06 4.77 -0.59
CA SER A 72 5.69 5.25 -0.81
C SER A 72 5.08 4.58 -2.04
N VAL A 73 3.89 4.03 -1.88
CA VAL A 73 3.14 3.35 -2.94
C VAL A 73 1.72 3.89 -3.02
N LYS A 74 1.17 3.92 -4.24
CA LYS A 74 -0.24 4.17 -4.47
C LYS A 74 -0.99 2.85 -4.28
N TYR A 75 -1.99 2.83 -3.40
CA TYR A 75 -2.88 1.70 -3.17
C TYR A 75 -4.29 2.01 -3.69
N VAL A 76 -4.97 1.01 -4.24
CA VAL A 76 -6.33 1.15 -4.76
C VAL A 76 -7.19 0.05 -4.15
N LYS A 77 -8.10 0.40 -3.24
CA LYS A 77 -9.06 -0.53 -2.65
C LYS A 77 -10.31 -0.58 -3.54
N THR A 78 -10.63 -1.78 -4.01
CA THR A 78 -11.70 -2.00 -5.01
C THR A 78 -12.90 -2.80 -4.47
N ASN A 79 -12.73 -3.52 -3.35
CA ASN A 79 -13.77 -4.34 -2.72
C ASN A 79 -14.14 -3.81 -1.34
#